data_AF-A0A5N5JKX2-F1
#
_entry.id   AF-A0A5N5JKX2-F1
#
_cell.length_a   1.000
_cell.length_b   1.000
_cell.length_c   1.000
_cell.angle_alpha   90.00
_cell.angle_beta   90.00
_cell.angle_gamma   90.00
#
_symmetry.space_group_name_H-M   'P 1'
#
loop_
_entity.id
_entity.type
_entity.pdbx_description
1 polymer ?
#
loop_
_entity_poly.entity_id
_entity_poly.type
_entity_poly.pdbx_seq_one_letter_code
_entity_poly.pdbx_strand_id
1 'polypeptide(L)'
;MMNYFSTLGVNPETCVIFVVLEIVQATSFGKITRKGFVDGWKATGVSPSITAHKKHIAACTKSLSSDPAYFKKVYRFAFTAGKEPDQKALALDTALVYWEMFFSPPGMAWKSGGTDWFEAWKRFLGEKWKRSVNKDMWNQTLEFALRTLEDGTLGFWSEDAAWPGVIDEFVVWWREKGEKEGMDV
;
A
#
# COMPACT_ATOMS: atom_id res chain seq x y z
N MET A 1 18.36 10.66 -8.47
CA MET A 1 16.95 10.37 -8.13
C MET A 1 16.46 11.21 -6.95
N MET A 2 17.16 11.23 -5.81
CA MET A 2 16.80 12.09 -4.65
C MET A 2 16.62 13.58 -5.03
N ASN A 3 17.51 14.15 -5.84
CA ASN A 3 17.40 15.54 -6.30
C ASN A 3 16.08 15.84 -7.08
N TYR A 4 15.55 14.86 -7.82
CA TYR A 4 14.30 15.04 -8.58
C TYR A 4 13.07 15.05 -7.66
N PHE A 5 12.97 14.11 -6.71
CA PHE A 5 11.88 14.09 -5.74
C PHE A 5 11.89 15.33 -4.85
N SER A 6 13.07 15.77 -4.39
CA SER A 6 13.23 17.02 -3.65
C SER A 6 12.80 18.24 -4.47
N THR A 7 13.17 18.29 -5.75
CA THR A 7 12.74 19.36 -6.67
C THR A 7 11.22 19.41 -6.77
N LEU A 8 10.54 18.26 -6.74
CA LEU A 8 9.08 18.14 -6.78
C LEU A 8 8.39 18.38 -5.42
N GLY A 9 9.15 18.51 -4.32
CA GLY A 9 8.60 18.65 -2.98
C GLY A 9 7.91 17.38 -2.46
N VAL A 10 8.33 16.23 -2.95
CA VAL A 10 7.77 14.92 -2.57
C VAL A 10 8.49 14.40 -1.35
N ASN A 11 7.73 14.02 -0.31
CA ASN A 11 8.29 13.30 0.83
C ASN A 11 8.48 11.81 0.44
N PRO A 12 9.73 11.31 0.34
CA PRO A 12 10.00 9.92 -0.05
C PRO A 12 9.55 8.89 0.99
N GLU A 13 9.26 9.31 2.23
CA GLU A 13 8.78 8.45 3.32
C GLU A 13 7.28 8.22 3.28
N THR A 14 6.58 8.73 2.26
CA THR A 14 5.13 8.59 2.09
C THR A 14 4.81 7.86 0.80
N CYS A 15 3.58 7.34 0.67
CA CYS A 15 3.13 6.66 -0.55
C CYS A 15 3.15 7.56 -1.81
N VAL A 16 3.33 8.87 -1.67
CA VAL A 16 3.51 9.82 -2.79
C VAL A 16 4.72 9.45 -3.66
N ILE A 17 5.75 8.80 -3.11
CA ILE A 17 6.86 8.31 -3.93
C ILE A 17 6.38 7.35 -5.01
N PHE A 18 5.40 6.49 -4.72
CA PHE A 18 4.84 5.54 -5.68
C PHE A 18 3.96 6.22 -6.72
N VAL A 19 3.34 7.37 -6.41
CA VAL A 19 2.66 8.20 -7.42
C VAL A 19 3.65 8.68 -8.47
N VAL A 20 4.80 9.20 -8.04
CA VAL A 20 5.82 9.68 -8.99
C VAL A 20 6.42 8.52 -9.78
N LEU A 21 6.72 7.41 -9.12
CA LEU A 21 7.25 6.20 -9.78
C LEU A 21 6.26 5.64 -10.81
N GLU A 22 4.95 5.72 -10.56
CA GLU A 22 3.91 5.31 -11.52
C GLU A 22 3.89 6.23 -12.73
N ILE A 23 3.88 7.56 -12.52
CA ILE A 23 3.90 8.55 -13.59
C ILE A 23 5.10 8.33 -14.50
N VAL A 24 6.29 8.14 -13.96
CA VAL A 24 7.53 7.95 -14.75
C VAL A 24 7.74 6.51 -15.19
N GLN A 25 6.75 5.64 -14.99
CA GLN A 25 6.74 4.23 -15.39
C GLN A 25 7.99 3.47 -14.93
N ALA A 26 8.38 3.67 -13.67
CA ALA A 26 9.53 3.00 -13.09
C ALA A 26 9.30 1.49 -13.01
N THR A 27 10.27 0.70 -13.46
CA THR A 27 10.20 -0.77 -13.40
C THR A 27 10.70 -1.34 -12.07
N SER A 28 11.51 -0.57 -11.35
CA SER A 28 11.92 -0.86 -9.98
C SER A 28 12.19 0.43 -9.21
N PHE A 29 12.19 0.34 -7.89
CA PHE A 29 12.57 1.43 -6.99
C PHE A 29 14.01 1.84 -7.34
N GLY A 30 14.30 3.14 -7.36
CA GLY A 30 15.65 3.61 -7.69
C GLY A 30 16.02 3.63 -9.19
N LYS A 31 15.17 3.12 -10.11
CA LYS A 31 15.46 3.10 -11.56
C LYS A 31 14.39 3.82 -12.38
N ILE A 32 14.67 5.08 -12.75
CA ILE A 32 13.86 5.86 -13.71
C ILE A 32 14.61 5.90 -15.03
N THR A 33 14.00 5.36 -16.10
CA THR A 33 14.56 5.41 -17.45
C THR A 33 14.15 6.72 -18.14
N ARG A 34 14.96 7.21 -19.08
CA ARG A 34 14.61 8.40 -19.89
C ARG A 34 13.29 8.20 -20.64
N LYS A 35 13.08 6.99 -21.18
CA LYS A 35 11.84 6.65 -21.90
C LYS A 35 10.63 6.70 -20.98
N GLY A 36 10.67 6.02 -19.83
CA GLY A 36 9.57 6.03 -18.86
C GLY A 36 9.26 7.43 -18.35
N PHE A 37 10.29 8.24 -18.10
CA PHE A 37 10.12 9.65 -17.72
C PHE A 37 9.39 10.46 -18.79
N VAL A 38 9.88 10.43 -20.04
CA VAL A 38 9.35 11.25 -21.13
C VAL A 38 7.94 10.79 -21.52
N ASP A 39 7.76 9.48 -21.75
CA ASP A 39 6.48 8.93 -22.17
C ASP A 39 5.44 9.03 -21.05
N GLY A 40 5.86 8.83 -19.81
CA GLY A 40 5.05 8.97 -18.61
C GLY A 40 4.46 10.36 -18.43
N TRP A 41 5.30 11.39 -18.42
CA TRP A 41 4.83 12.77 -18.36
C TRP A 41 4.01 13.19 -19.58
N LYS A 42 4.36 12.69 -20.77
CA LYS A 42 3.55 12.94 -21.97
C LYS A 42 2.15 12.34 -21.85
N ALA A 43 2.01 11.15 -21.27
CA ALA A 43 0.73 10.47 -21.09
C ALA A 43 -0.21 11.19 -20.11
N THR A 44 0.30 12.00 -19.19
CA THR A 44 -0.54 12.83 -18.30
C THR A 44 -1.10 14.08 -18.97
N GLY A 45 -0.58 14.45 -20.15
CA GLY A 45 -0.96 15.68 -20.86
C GLY A 45 -0.46 16.97 -20.21
N VAL A 46 0.38 16.87 -19.18
CA VAL A 46 0.90 18.02 -18.43
C VAL A 46 2.09 18.63 -19.18
N SER A 47 2.22 19.96 -19.13
CA SER A 47 3.36 20.65 -19.74
C SER A 47 4.69 20.24 -19.07
N PRO A 48 5.81 20.18 -19.81
CA PRO A 48 7.11 19.75 -19.29
C PRO A 48 7.77 20.84 -18.43
N SER A 49 7.13 21.21 -17.31
CA SER A 49 7.61 22.21 -16.36
C SER A 49 7.50 21.69 -14.93
N ILE A 50 8.45 22.05 -14.08
CA ILE A 50 8.46 21.63 -12.67
C ILE A 50 7.18 22.09 -11.95
N THR A 51 6.71 23.30 -12.23
CA THR A 51 5.47 23.83 -11.63
C THR A 51 4.25 22.99 -12.01
N ALA A 52 4.13 22.61 -13.28
CA ALA A 52 3.00 21.80 -13.74
C ALA A 52 3.08 20.36 -13.18
N HIS A 53 4.27 19.77 -13.14
CA HIS A 53 4.51 18.46 -12.53
C HIS A 53 4.14 18.46 -11.04
N LYS A 54 4.55 19.47 -10.27
CA LYS A 54 4.17 19.63 -8.86
C LYS A 54 2.66 19.70 -8.69
N LYS A 55 1.98 20.52 -9.50
CA LYS A 55 0.52 20.66 -9.45
C LYS A 55 -0.18 19.33 -9.75
N HIS A 56 0.31 18.58 -10.74
CA HIS A 56 -0.23 17.27 -11.09
C HIS A 56 -0.04 16.25 -9.95
N ILE A 57 1.17 16.14 -9.42
CA ILE A 57 1.47 15.25 -8.28
C ILE A 57 0.59 15.62 -7.08
N ALA A 58 0.42 16.90 -6.76
CA ALA A 58 -0.46 17.32 -5.67
C ALA A 58 -1.93 16.93 -5.91
N ALA A 59 -2.42 16.97 -7.15
CA ALA A 59 -3.75 16.47 -7.50
C ALA A 59 -3.85 14.95 -7.32
N CYS A 60 -2.89 14.19 -7.83
CA CYS A 60 -2.79 12.74 -7.63
C CYS A 60 -2.71 12.35 -6.14
N THR A 61 -1.95 13.08 -5.34
CA THR A 61 -1.85 12.86 -3.89
C THR A 61 -3.19 13.05 -3.21
N LYS A 62 -3.99 14.06 -3.62
CA LYS A 62 -5.36 14.23 -3.10
C LYS A 62 -6.27 13.06 -3.51
N SER A 63 -6.10 12.55 -4.73
CA SER A 63 -6.85 11.38 -5.20
C SER A 63 -6.52 10.09 -4.45
N LEU A 64 -5.34 9.95 -3.82
CA LEU A 64 -5.03 8.77 -3.00
C LEU A 64 -6.04 8.55 -1.87
N SER A 65 -6.50 9.63 -1.22
CA SER A 65 -7.45 9.53 -0.11
C SER A 65 -8.92 9.61 -0.53
N SER A 66 -9.22 10.06 -1.75
CA SER A 66 -10.60 10.32 -2.21
C SER A 66 -11.08 9.44 -3.35
N ASP A 67 -10.18 8.74 -4.05
CA ASP A 67 -10.50 7.85 -5.16
C ASP A 67 -9.96 6.43 -4.85
N PRO A 68 -10.82 5.50 -4.40
CA PRO A 68 -10.43 4.13 -4.10
C PRO A 68 -9.83 3.38 -5.30
N ALA A 69 -10.28 3.68 -6.53
CA ALA A 69 -9.73 3.05 -7.73
C ALA A 69 -8.31 3.53 -8.01
N TYR A 70 -8.06 4.82 -7.82
CA TYR A 70 -6.72 5.40 -7.93
C TYR A 70 -5.78 4.88 -6.83
N PHE A 71 -6.23 4.84 -5.57
CA PHE A 71 -5.46 4.24 -4.48
C PHE A 71 -5.06 2.80 -4.80
N LYS A 72 -6.02 1.97 -5.23
CA LYS A 72 -5.80 0.57 -5.61
C LYS A 72 -4.82 0.45 -6.78
N LYS A 73 -4.87 1.34 -7.77
CA LYS A 73 -3.90 1.40 -8.88
C LYS A 73 -2.48 1.62 -8.35
N VAL A 74 -2.26 2.66 -7.54
CA VAL A 74 -0.93 3.02 -7.02
C VAL A 74 -0.40 1.96 -6.05
N TYR A 75 -1.27 1.43 -5.19
CA TYR A 75 -0.94 0.33 -4.26
C TYR A 75 -0.46 -0.93 -4.99
N ARG A 76 -1.18 -1.35 -6.04
CA ARG A 76 -0.78 -2.53 -6.85
C ARG A 76 0.51 -2.27 -7.62
N PHE A 77 0.71 -1.05 -8.10
CA PHE A 77 1.96 -0.65 -8.75
C PHE A 77 3.15 -0.72 -7.78
N ALA A 78 2.98 -0.31 -6.52
CA ALA A 78 4.04 -0.32 -5.51
C ALA A 78 4.67 -1.70 -5.30
N PHE A 79 3.91 -2.78 -5.38
CA PHE A 79 4.48 -4.14 -5.36
C PHE A 79 5.44 -4.38 -6.52
N THR A 80 5.05 -3.94 -7.73
CA THR A 80 5.83 -4.15 -8.95
C THR A 80 7.11 -3.32 -8.95
N ALA A 81 7.01 -2.05 -8.54
CA ALA A 81 8.15 -1.17 -8.42
C ALA A 81 9.04 -1.51 -7.22
N GLY A 82 8.45 -1.92 -6.10
CA GLY A 82 9.15 -2.11 -4.84
C GLY A 82 9.91 -3.43 -4.73
N LYS A 83 9.55 -4.45 -5.52
CA LYS A 83 10.29 -5.72 -5.55
C LYS A 83 11.57 -5.58 -6.35
N GLU A 84 12.58 -6.38 -6.00
CA GLU A 84 13.75 -6.53 -6.84
C GLU A 84 13.36 -7.14 -8.21
N PRO A 85 14.03 -6.76 -9.31
CA PRO A 85 13.65 -7.18 -10.67
C PRO A 85 13.45 -8.69 -10.81
N ASP A 86 14.36 -9.48 -10.25
CA ASP A 86 14.38 -10.95 -10.37
C ASP A 86 13.55 -11.67 -9.30
N GLN A 87 12.98 -10.94 -8.35
CA GLN A 87 12.19 -11.51 -7.26
C GLN A 87 10.69 -11.51 -7.59
N LYS A 88 9.98 -12.53 -7.10
CA LYS A 88 8.52 -12.67 -7.25
C LYS A 88 7.75 -12.22 -6.00
N ALA A 89 8.45 -11.81 -4.96
CA ALA A 89 7.90 -11.43 -3.66
C ALA A 89 8.73 -10.29 -3.04
N LEU A 90 8.10 -9.56 -2.13
CA LEU A 90 8.75 -8.58 -1.26
C LEU A 90 9.26 -9.28 0.01
N ALA A 91 10.40 -8.83 0.53
CA ALA A 91 10.74 -9.13 1.92
C ALA A 91 9.68 -8.55 2.85
N LEU A 92 9.41 -9.23 3.98
CA LEU A 92 8.37 -8.81 4.92
C LEU A 92 8.60 -7.38 5.43
N ASP A 93 9.83 -7.06 5.84
CA ASP A 93 10.18 -5.73 6.34
C ASP A 93 9.92 -4.62 5.30
N THR A 94 10.22 -4.88 4.04
CA THR A 94 9.93 -3.96 2.94
C THR A 94 8.43 -3.79 2.73
N ALA A 95 7.66 -4.88 2.79
CA ALA A 95 6.20 -4.81 2.67
C ALA A 95 5.58 -4.04 3.84
N LEU A 96 6.06 -4.23 5.08
CA LEU A 96 5.62 -3.47 6.26
C LEU A 96 5.88 -1.97 6.09
N VAL A 97 7.06 -1.58 5.61
CA VAL A 97 7.38 -0.18 5.32
C VAL A 97 6.43 0.40 4.26
N TYR A 98 6.14 -0.33 3.19
CA TYR A 98 5.22 0.18 2.16
C TYR A 98 3.78 0.23 2.64
N TRP A 99 3.31 -0.77 3.40
CA TRP A 99 1.99 -0.71 4.02
C TRP A 99 1.87 0.48 4.97
N GLU A 100 2.91 0.79 5.77
CA GLU A 100 2.94 1.97 6.63
C GLU A 100 2.78 3.25 5.81
N MET A 101 3.46 3.36 4.66
CA MET A 101 3.33 4.50 3.75
C MET A 101 1.92 4.66 3.16
N PHE A 102 1.24 3.55 2.85
CA PHE A 102 -0.09 3.55 2.24
C PHE A 102 -1.21 3.72 3.27
N PHE A 103 -1.01 3.19 4.49
CA PHE A 103 -2.00 3.24 5.57
C PHE A 103 -1.85 4.43 6.51
N SER A 104 -0.94 5.36 6.16
CA SER A 104 -0.74 6.67 6.80
C SER A 104 -1.02 7.82 5.83
N PRO A 105 -1.29 9.05 6.31
CA PRO A 105 -1.48 10.22 5.45
C PRO A 105 -0.28 10.42 4.49
N PRO A 106 -0.51 10.78 3.21
CA PRO A 106 -1.78 11.14 2.57
C PRO A 106 -2.56 9.95 1.98
N GLY A 107 -2.19 8.72 2.32
CA GLY A 107 -2.93 7.51 1.95
C GLY A 107 -4.21 7.35 2.76
N MET A 108 -4.55 6.11 3.08
CA MET A 108 -5.82 5.74 3.71
C MET A 108 -5.59 5.14 5.09
N ALA A 109 -6.16 5.72 6.15
CA ALA A 109 -6.10 5.08 7.46
C ALA A 109 -6.88 3.75 7.46
N TRP A 110 -6.22 2.64 7.75
CA TRP A 110 -6.87 1.34 7.88
C TRP A 110 -7.37 1.14 9.32
N LYS A 111 -8.39 1.92 9.68
CA LYS A 111 -9.02 1.94 11.02
C LYS A 111 -10.54 2.05 10.89
N SER A 112 -11.30 1.25 11.63
CA SER A 112 -12.76 1.31 11.66
C SER A 112 -13.30 0.78 12.99
N GLY A 113 -14.45 1.28 13.44
CA GLY A 113 -15.11 0.79 14.66
C GLY A 113 -14.25 0.83 15.93
N GLY A 114 -13.34 1.81 16.05
CA GLY A 114 -12.39 1.91 17.17
C GLY A 114 -11.17 0.98 17.07
N THR A 115 -11.10 0.13 16.05
CA THR A 115 -10.00 -0.81 15.81
C THR A 115 -8.97 -0.20 14.87
N ASP A 116 -7.69 -0.33 15.23
CA ASP A 116 -6.55 -0.06 14.35
C ASP A 116 -6.10 -1.37 13.69
N TRP A 117 -6.71 -1.68 12.54
CA TRP A 117 -6.50 -2.94 11.84
C TRP A 117 -5.08 -3.08 11.32
N PHE A 118 -4.45 -1.97 10.92
CA PHE A 118 -3.08 -2.02 10.43
C PHE A 118 -2.09 -2.34 11.55
N GLU A 119 -2.25 -1.75 12.74
CA GLU A 119 -1.44 -2.14 13.90
C GLU A 119 -1.65 -3.61 14.29
N ALA A 120 -2.90 -4.08 14.26
CA ALA A 120 -3.22 -5.49 14.49
C ALA A 120 -2.52 -6.41 13.46
N TRP A 121 -2.58 -6.04 12.18
CA TRP A 121 -1.93 -6.77 11.09
C TRP A 121 -0.41 -6.81 11.24
N LYS A 122 0.23 -5.67 11.54
CA LYS A 122 1.68 -5.59 11.80
C LYS A 122 2.10 -6.50 12.94
N ARG A 123 1.34 -6.48 14.04
CA ARG A 123 1.59 -7.33 15.21
C ARG A 123 1.47 -8.81 14.86
N PHE A 124 0.38 -9.21 14.21
CA PHE A 124 0.18 -10.59 13.77
C PHE A 124 1.35 -11.07 12.89
N LEU A 125 1.74 -10.28 11.89
CA LEU A 125 2.85 -10.65 11.01
C LEU A 125 4.15 -10.80 11.80
N GLY A 126 4.45 -9.90 12.73
CA GLY A 126 5.64 -10.02 13.59
C GLY A 126 5.65 -11.24 14.51
N GLU A 127 4.48 -11.66 15.00
CA GLU A 127 4.35 -12.83 15.88
C GLU A 127 4.33 -14.17 15.12
N LYS A 128 3.65 -14.21 13.97
CA LYS A 128 3.24 -15.46 13.31
C LYS A 128 3.78 -15.64 11.89
N TRP A 129 4.22 -14.57 11.22
CA TRP A 129 4.61 -14.63 9.82
C TRP A 129 6.09 -14.32 9.60
N LYS A 130 6.84 -15.28 9.04
CA LYS A 130 8.28 -15.11 8.74
C LYS A 130 8.61 -15.22 7.25
N ARG A 131 7.59 -15.23 6.38
CA ARG A 131 7.74 -15.47 4.93
C ARG A 131 7.69 -14.15 4.16
N SER A 132 8.18 -14.17 2.92
CA SER A 132 8.02 -13.08 1.97
C SER A 132 6.56 -12.83 1.60
N VAL A 133 6.25 -11.60 1.19
CA VAL A 133 4.92 -11.20 0.72
C VAL A 133 4.87 -11.34 -0.81
N ASN A 134 4.06 -12.28 -1.32
CA ASN A 134 3.86 -12.43 -2.76
C ASN A 134 2.78 -11.45 -3.29
N LYS A 135 2.60 -11.40 -4.62
CA LYS A 135 1.66 -10.46 -5.26
C LYS A 135 0.21 -10.69 -4.84
N ASP A 136 -0.17 -11.95 -4.63
CA ASP A 136 -1.52 -12.31 -4.25
C ASP A 136 -1.84 -11.84 -2.83
N MET A 137 -0.99 -12.20 -1.86
CA MET A 137 -1.07 -11.69 -0.49
C MET A 137 -1.14 -10.17 -0.45
N TRP A 138 -0.23 -9.46 -1.15
CA TRP A 138 -0.24 -8.01 -1.22
C TRP A 138 -1.61 -7.46 -1.68
N ASN A 139 -2.14 -7.99 -2.79
CA ASN A 139 -3.41 -7.52 -3.32
C ASN A 139 -4.59 -7.84 -2.39
N GLN A 140 -4.62 -9.05 -1.83
CA GLN A 140 -5.70 -9.51 -0.96
C GLN A 140 -5.68 -8.79 0.39
N THR A 141 -4.51 -8.37 0.91
CA THR A 141 -4.44 -7.49 2.08
C THR A 141 -5.17 -6.17 1.84
N LEU A 142 -5.08 -5.58 0.65
CA LEU A 142 -5.86 -4.39 0.33
C LEU A 142 -7.37 -4.69 0.25
N GLU A 143 -7.77 -5.78 -0.41
CA GLU A 143 -9.20 -6.12 -0.49
C GLU A 143 -9.78 -6.37 0.91
N PHE A 144 -9.04 -7.09 1.76
CA PHE A 144 -9.40 -7.30 3.15
C PHE A 144 -9.47 -5.99 3.94
N ALA A 145 -8.50 -5.10 3.76
CA ALA A 145 -8.52 -3.78 4.39
C ALA A 145 -9.78 -2.99 4.03
N LEU A 146 -10.13 -2.91 2.74
CA LEU A 146 -11.34 -2.24 2.28
C LEU A 146 -12.61 -2.86 2.87
N ARG A 147 -12.69 -4.19 2.95
CA ARG A 147 -13.82 -4.90 3.58
C ARG A 147 -13.96 -4.59 5.07
N THR A 148 -12.86 -4.55 5.82
CA THR A 148 -12.91 -4.18 7.25
C THR A 148 -13.29 -2.71 7.49
N LEU A 149 -13.02 -1.83 6.52
CA LEU A 149 -13.46 -0.43 6.59
C LEU A 149 -14.97 -0.30 6.35
N GLU A 150 -15.56 -1.19 5.53
CA GLU A 150 -17.01 -1.30 5.33
C GLU A 150 -17.69 -1.95 6.54
N ASP A 151 -17.12 -3.04 7.06
CA ASP A 151 -17.63 -3.83 8.18
C ASP A 151 -16.48 -4.35 9.07
N GLY A 152 -16.33 -3.73 10.24
CA GLY A 152 -15.31 -4.12 11.22
C GLY A 152 -15.63 -5.40 12.01
N THR A 153 -16.80 -6.03 11.82
CA THR A 153 -17.16 -7.26 12.55
C THR A 153 -16.57 -8.53 11.94
N LEU A 154 -15.94 -8.42 10.77
CA LEU A 154 -15.42 -9.53 9.96
C LEU A 154 -16.54 -10.48 9.48
N GLY A 155 -17.78 -10.01 9.35
CA GLY A 155 -18.91 -10.82 8.87
C GLY A 155 -18.78 -11.24 7.40
N PHE A 156 -17.96 -10.54 6.62
CA PHE A 156 -17.65 -10.87 5.23
C PHE A 156 -16.65 -12.03 5.06
N TRP A 157 -16.01 -12.49 6.14
CA TRP A 157 -14.98 -13.53 6.10
C TRP A 157 -15.54 -14.90 6.51
N SER A 158 -15.11 -15.95 5.80
CA SER A 158 -15.28 -17.35 6.17
C SER A 158 -14.05 -18.16 5.73
N GLU A 159 -13.75 -19.26 6.43
CA GLU A 159 -12.60 -20.15 6.11
C GLU A 159 -12.73 -20.80 4.72
N ASP A 160 -13.96 -20.98 4.23
CA ASP A 160 -14.23 -21.53 2.90
C ASP A 160 -14.08 -20.49 1.77
N ALA A 161 -13.88 -19.22 2.10
CA ALA A 161 -13.66 -18.18 1.10
C ALA A 161 -12.23 -18.27 0.52
N ALA A 162 -12.04 -17.77 -0.70
CA ALA A 162 -10.77 -17.84 -1.41
C ALA A 162 -9.74 -16.78 -0.93
N TRP A 163 -9.63 -16.57 0.38
CA TRP A 163 -8.58 -15.72 0.95
C TRP A 163 -7.24 -16.47 0.98
N PRO A 164 -6.10 -15.77 0.94
CA PRO A 164 -4.82 -16.40 1.21
C PRO A 164 -4.75 -16.82 2.68
N GLY A 165 -4.18 -18.00 2.96
CA GLY A 165 -4.14 -18.55 4.32
C GLY A 165 -3.57 -17.63 5.40
N VAL A 166 -2.72 -16.66 5.05
CA VAL A 166 -2.23 -15.63 6.00
C VAL A 166 -3.33 -14.70 6.53
N ILE A 167 -4.35 -14.43 5.71
CA ILE A 167 -5.53 -13.65 6.12
C ILE A 167 -6.41 -14.51 7.02
N ASP A 168 -6.58 -15.79 6.71
CA ASP A 168 -7.33 -16.71 7.56
C ASP A 168 -6.66 -16.87 8.93
N GLU A 169 -5.34 -17.09 8.95
CA GLU A 169 -4.52 -17.13 10.16
C GLU A 169 -4.63 -15.82 10.97
N PHE A 170 -4.72 -14.66 10.31
CA PHE A 170 -4.92 -13.38 10.97
C PHE A 170 -6.30 -13.26 11.63
N VAL A 171 -7.37 -13.66 10.95
CA VAL A 171 -8.73 -13.58 11.49
C VAL A 171 -8.87 -14.47 12.73
N VAL A 172 -8.31 -15.68 12.69
CA VAL A 172 -8.25 -16.57 13.85
C VAL A 172 -7.48 -15.93 15.00
N TRP A 173 -6.27 -15.42 14.74
CA TRP A 173 -5.45 -14.74 15.74
C TRP A 173 -6.14 -13.52 16.36
N TRP A 174 -6.88 -12.75 15.56
CA TRP A 174 -7.61 -11.56 16.01
C TRP A 174 -8.77 -11.94 16.95
N ARG A 175 -9.53 -12.98 16.62
CA ARG A 175 -10.65 -13.45 17.45
C ARG A 175 -10.17 -14.02 18.79
N GLU A 176 -9.12 -14.84 18.80
CA GLU A 176 -8.52 -15.38 20.03
C GLU A 176 -8.02 -14.29 21.00
N LYS A 177 -7.57 -13.15 20.45
CA LYS A 177 -7.14 -11.98 21.24
C LYS A 177 -8.30 -11.30 21.96
N GLY A 178 -9.41 -11.07 21.25
CA GLY A 178 -10.61 -10.47 21.83
C GLY A 178 -11.23 -11.31 22.94
N GLU A 179 -11.19 -12.63 22.82
CA GLU A 179 -11.67 -13.56 23.87
C GLU A 179 -10.83 -13.48 25.15
N LYS A 180 -9.50 -13.40 25.02
CA LYS A 180 -8.59 -13.31 26.18
C LYS A 180 -8.71 -11.98 26.91
N GLU A 181 -8.81 -10.87 26.19
CA GLU A 181 -8.98 -9.54 26.79
C GLU A 181 -10.35 -9.36 27.46
N GLY A 182 -11.38 -10.10 27.02
CA GLY A 182 -12.70 -10.14 27.68
C GLY A 182 -12.81 -11.09 28.89
N MET A 183 -11.89 -12.05 29.04
CA MET A 183 -11.83 -12.96 30.20
C MET A 183 -11.04 -12.40 31.38
N ASP A 184 -10.24 -11.34 31.17
CA ASP A 184 -9.46 -10.66 32.20
C ASP A 184 -10.20 -9.47 32.86
N VAL A 185 -11.53 -9.37 32.68
CA VAL A 185 -12.42 -8.33 33.26
C VAL A 185 -13.41 -8.92 34.26
#